data_AF-A0A935AJK2-F1
#
_entry.id   AF-A0A935AJK2-F1
#
_cell.length_a   1.000
_cell.length_b   1.000
_cell.length_c   1.000
_cell.angle_alpha   90.00
_cell.angle_beta   90.00
_cell.angle_gamma   90.00
#
_symmetry.space_group_name_H-M   'P 1'
#
loop_
_entity.id
_entity.type
_entity.pdbx_description
1 polymer ?
#
loop_
_entity_poly.entity_id
_entity_poly.type
_entity_poly.pdbx_seq_one_letter_code
_entity_poly.pdbx_strand_id
1 'polypeptide(L)'
;MVQRIFLAYFVCLSIANAQVSCMVEPYKITIIAPDGTPVSNVKVSLLDQNNQVEITYTDRNGQIDAGQNGCVRASFEYMTTDPIFDKLTTLDLILIQRHILNLTPFQNNALFIAADANFDGKITASDLTDFRKIILQINQTLPSNKSFHFAVKESILTNPTHFNETNVLLLPFIKNDEVVVYYINMGNIN
;
A
#
# COMPACT_ATOMS: atom_id res chain seq x y z
N MET A 1 28.40 30.44 3.41
CA MET A 1 28.04 29.48 2.35
C MET A 1 28.98 28.30 2.50
N VAL A 2 28.41 27.08 2.51
CA VAL A 2 29.05 25.76 2.60
C VAL A 2 29.38 25.27 4.03
N GLN A 3 28.41 24.58 4.63
CA GLN A 3 28.63 23.60 5.70
C GLN A 3 27.88 22.31 5.35
N ARG A 4 28.56 21.44 4.61
CA ARG A 4 28.23 20.02 4.39
C ARG A 4 29.56 19.31 4.18
N ILE A 5 29.88 18.35 5.05
CA ILE A 5 30.78 17.19 4.90
C ILE A 5 30.76 16.51 6.28
N PHE A 6 29.91 15.48 6.45
CA PHE A 6 30.32 14.07 6.45
C PHE A 6 31.16 13.67 7.68
N LEU A 7 30.48 13.19 8.72
CA LEU A 7 31.01 12.19 9.64
C LEU A 7 29.87 11.22 10.02
N ALA A 8 29.56 10.32 9.09
CA ALA A 8 28.80 9.11 9.36
C ALA A 8 29.57 7.95 8.71
N TYR A 9 30.48 7.35 9.47
CA TYR A 9 31.10 6.07 9.14
C TYR A 9 31.04 5.18 10.38
N PHE A 10 30.14 4.19 10.30
CA PHE A 10 30.24 2.81 10.74
C PHE A 10 31.11 2.46 11.97
N VAL A 11 30.58 1.66 12.90
CA VAL A 11 30.86 0.21 12.96
C VAL A 11 29.78 -0.49 13.80
N CYS A 12 29.17 -1.51 13.20
CA CYS A 12 28.43 -2.58 13.87
C CYS A 12 29.44 -3.48 14.62
N LEU A 13 29.39 -3.53 15.95
CA LEU A 13 29.95 -4.66 16.72
C LEU A 13 29.20 -4.83 18.06
N SER A 14 28.35 -5.87 18.08
CA SER A 14 28.00 -6.72 19.22
C SER A 14 27.61 -6.09 20.56
N ILE A 15 26.32 -5.88 20.84
CA ILE A 15 25.74 -6.04 22.19
C ILE A 15 24.26 -6.46 22.04
N ALA A 16 23.82 -7.46 22.81
CA ALA A 16 22.41 -7.77 23.05
C ALA A 16 21.68 -6.50 23.51
N ASN A 17 20.50 -6.22 22.96
CA ASN A 17 19.82 -4.90 22.89
C ASN A 17 20.27 -4.02 21.72
N ALA A 18 19.97 -4.46 20.50
CA ALA A 18 19.78 -3.51 19.40
C ALA A 18 18.49 -2.71 19.67
N GLN A 19 18.58 -1.63 20.44
CA GLN A 19 17.58 -0.56 20.30
C GLN A 19 17.74 -0.04 18.87
N VAL A 20 16.75 -0.36 18.04
CA VAL A 20 16.60 0.20 16.69
C VAL A 20 16.64 1.72 16.86
N SER A 21 17.78 2.32 16.47
CA SER A 21 17.96 3.77 16.50
C SER A 21 17.15 4.33 15.35
N CYS A 22 15.95 4.79 15.68
CA CYS A 22 15.05 5.47 14.76
C CYS A 22 15.64 6.82 14.39
N MET A 23 15.91 7.05 13.11
CA MET A 23 16.21 8.39 12.64
C MET A 23 14.96 9.27 12.83
N VAL A 24 15.14 10.40 13.53
CA VAL A 24 14.08 11.38 13.81
C VAL A 24 14.13 12.47 12.74
N GLU A 25 14.03 12.08 11.47
CA GLU A 25 13.85 13.05 10.38
C GLU A 25 12.36 13.16 10.05
N PRO A 26 11.84 14.38 9.80
CA PRO A 26 10.46 14.53 9.38
C PRO A 26 10.29 13.83 8.03
N TYR A 27 9.34 12.91 7.96
CA TYR A 27 9.02 12.21 6.72
C TYR A 27 7.54 12.37 6.39
N LYS A 28 7.26 12.31 5.10
CA LYS A 28 5.89 12.37 4.55
C LYS A 28 5.41 10.97 4.26
N ILE A 29 4.13 10.70 4.51
CA ILE A 29 3.48 9.51 3.98
C ILE A 29 2.56 9.98 2.85
N THR A 30 2.77 9.42 1.68
CA THR A 30 2.00 9.70 0.47
C THR A 30 1.24 8.44 0.08
N ILE A 31 -0.08 8.55 -0.05
CA ILE A 31 -0.97 7.47 -0.44
C ILE A 31 -1.47 7.72 -1.86
N ILE A 32 -1.18 6.78 -2.76
CA ILE A 32 -1.53 6.85 -4.18
C ILE A 32 -2.21 5.56 -4.64
N ALA A 33 -3.04 5.62 -5.68
CA ALA A 33 -3.51 4.44 -6.38
C ALA A 33 -2.43 3.90 -7.35
N PRO A 34 -2.61 2.71 -7.96
CA PRO A 34 -1.62 2.09 -8.83
C PRO A 34 -1.23 2.92 -10.06
N ASP A 35 -2.12 3.78 -10.54
CA ASP A 35 -1.92 4.73 -11.64
C ASP A 35 -1.16 6.01 -11.22
N GLY A 36 -0.89 6.17 -9.93
CA GLY A 36 -0.22 7.34 -9.35
C GLY A 36 -1.17 8.45 -8.89
N THR A 37 -2.49 8.28 -9.01
CA THR A 37 -3.45 9.27 -8.52
C THR A 37 -3.39 9.36 -6.99
N PRO A 38 -3.38 10.56 -6.41
CA PRO A 38 -3.39 10.73 -4.96
C PRO A 38 -4.74 10.32 -4.35
N VAL A 39 -4.71 9.67 -3.19
CA VAL A 39 -5.92 9.23 -2.48
C VAL A 39 -6.10 10.00 -1.19
N SER A 40 -7.07 10.93 -1.20
CA SER A 40 -7.44 11.76 -0.05
C SER A 40 -8.39 11.06 0.92
N ASN A 41 -8.54 11.59 2.14
CA ASN A 41 -9.46 11.10 3.19
C ASN A 41 -9.18 9.67 3.67
N VAL A 42 -7.96 9.17 3.46
CA VAL A 42 -7.50 7.95 4.11
C VAL A 42 -7.13 8.29 5.55
N LYS A 43 -7.75 7.61 6.51
CA LYS A 43 -7.40 7.72 7.92
C LYS A 43 -6.08 7.01 8.14
N VAL A 44 -5.14 7.70 8.77
CA VAL A 44 -3.84 7.16 9.17
C VAL A 44 -3.70 7.29 10.67
N SER A 45 -3.49 6.16 11.35
CA SER A 45 -3.16 6.14 12.77
C SER A 45 -1.67 5.84 12.93
N LEU A 46 -0.93 6.74 13.56
CA LEU A 46 0.48 6.61 13.85
C LEU A 46 0.63 6.30 15.34
N LEU A 47 1.16 5.11 15.66
CA LEU A 47 1.48 4.70 17.03
C LEU A 47 2.98 4.88 17.26
N ASP A 48 3.34 5.79 18.16
CA ASP A 48 4.74 6.05 18.52
C ASP A 48 5.30 4.97 19.48
N GLN A 49 6.55 5.16 19.92
CA GLN A 49 7.21 4.26 20.87
C GLN A 49 6.63 4.33 22.30
N ASN A 50 5.93 5.41 22.64
CA ASN A 50 5.29 5.62 23.93
C ASN A 50 3.83 5.11 23.94
N ASN A 51 3.42 4.39 22.89
CA ASN A 51 2.04 3.98 22.63
C ASN A 51 1.04 5.15 22.52
N GLN A 52 1.50 6.35 22.22
CA GLN A 52 0.64 7.47 21.84
C GLN A 52 0.18 7.29 20.40
N VAL A 53 -1.12 7.45 20.19
CA VAL A 53 -1.74 7.34 18.87
C VAL A 53 -2.08 8.74 18.37
N GLU A 54 -1.48 9.12 17.25
CA GLU A 54 -1.88 10.27 16.46
C GLU A 54 -2.78 9.79 15.32
N ILE A 55 -3.95 10.40 15.17
CA ILE A 55 -4.86 10.11 14.06
C ILE A 55 -4.90 11.33 13.14
N THR A 56 -4.61 11.10 11.87
CA THR A 56 -4.63 12.12 10.82
C THR A 56 -5.32 11.57 9.57
N TYR A 57 -5.56 12.43 8.58
CA TYR A 57 -6.20 12.08 7.31
C TYR A 57 -5.39 12.64 6.15
N THR A 58 -5.29 11.87 5.05
CA THR A 58 -4.63 12.36 3.85
C THR A 58 -5.33 13.57 3.25
N ASP A 59 -4.53 14.55 2.86
CA ASP A 59 -5.01 15.76 2.17
C ASP A 59 -5.41 15.48 0.71
N ARG A 60 -5.70 16.54 -0.07
CA ARG A 60 -6.07 16.42 -1.50
C ARG A 60 -4.95 15.87 -2.39
N ASN A 61 -3.71 15.90 -1.92
CA ASN A 61 -2.55 15.33 -2.60
C ASN A 61 -2.23 13.93 -2.08
N GLY A 62 -3.08 13.34 -1.23
CA GLY A 62 -2.87 12.03 -0.65
C GLY A 62 -1.77 12.01 0.42
N GLN A 63 -1.39 13.17 0.97
CA GLN A 63 -0.23 13.32 1.83
C GLN A 63 -0.62 13.53 3.29
N ILE A 64 0.24 13.07 4.19
CA ILE A 64 0.30 13.49 5.59
C ILE A 64 1.75 13.78 5.99
N ASP A 65 1.91 14.73 6.90
CA ASP A 65 3.18 14.94 7.59
C ASP A 65 3.19 14.06 8.85
N ALA A 66 4.01 13.01 8.86
CA ALA A 66 4.15 12.09 10.00
C ALA A 66 5.23 12.57 11.00
N GLY A 67 5.55 13.87 10.96
CA GLY A 67 6.78 14.49 11.46
C GLY A 67 7.18 14.17 12.90
N GLN A 68 8.50 14.15 13.14
CA GLN A 68 9.25 13.96 14.40
C GLN A 68 8.91 12.75 15.29
N ASN A 69 7.91 11.93 14.97
CA ASN A 69 7.49 10.81 15.82
C ASN A 69 8.47 9.60 15.84
N GLY A 70 9.67 9.73 15.29
CA GLY A 70 10.65 8.65 15.20
C GLY A 70 10.08 7.45 14.45
N CYS A 71 10.42 6.21 14.85
CA CYS A 71 9.77 5.05 14.27
C CYS A 71 8.35 4.92 14.81
N VAL A 72 7.38 5.01 13.93
CA VAL A 72 5.98 4.74 14.26
C VAL A 72 5.50 3.44 13.62
N ARG A 73 4.43 2.91 14.19
CA ARG A 73 3.58 1.91 13.53
C ARG A 73 2.42 2.65 12.89
N ALA A 74 2.39 2.68 11.57
CA ALA A 74 1.31 3.32 10.82
C ALA A 74 0.24 2.29 10.45
N SER A 75 -1.02 2.61 10.71
CA SER A 75 -2.16 1.86 10.19
C SER A 75 -3.08 2.70 9.35
N PHE A 76 -3.63 2.09 8.30
CA PHE A 76 -4.41 2.78 7.27
C PHE A 76 -5.83 2.24 7.24
N GLU A 77 -6.79 3.15 7.14
CA GLU A 77 -8.20 2.84 7.04
C GLU A 77 -8.84 3.78 6.02
N TYR A 78 -9.56 3.22 5.05
CA TYR A 78 -10.32 4.00 4.09
C TYR A 78 -11.81 3.78 4.34
N MET A 79 -12.49 4.82 4.84
CA MET A 79 -13.92 4.78 5.04
C MET A 79 -14.62 5.08 3.71
N THR A 80 -15.05 4.04 3.02
CA THR A 80 -15.88 4.14 1.81
C THR A 80 -17.16 3.35 2.02
N THR A 81 -18.29 3.98 1.72
CA THR A 81 -19.60 3.30 1.67
C THR A 81 -19.89 2.72 0.28
N ASP A 82 -19.02 3.01 -0.69
CA ASP A 82 -19.26 2.66 -2.07
C ASP A 82 -18.99 1.17 -2.29
N PRO A 83 -19.96 0.43 -2.83
CA PRO A 83 -19.81 -0.98 -3.07
C PRO A 83 -18.73 -1.23 -4.12
N ILE A 84 -18.09 -2.39 -4.05
CA ILE A 84 -16.97 -2.72 -4.93
C ILE A 84 -17.36 -2.71 -6.42
N PHE A 85 -18.60 -3.08 -6.76
CA PHE A 85 -19.06 -3.13 -8.15
C PHE A 85 -19.07 -1.75 -8.83
N ASP A 86 -19.27 -0.66 -8.08
CA ASP A 86 -19.25 0.71 -8.61
C ASP A 86 -17.84 1.16 -9.03
N LYS A 87 -16.82 0.42 -8.57
CA LYS A 87 -15.41 0.71 -8.82
C LYS A 87 -14.80 -0.21 -9.89
N LEU A 88 -15.61 -1.09 -10.48
CA LEU A 88 -15.19 -2.06 -11.49
C LEU A 88 -15.86 -1.75 -12.82
N THR A 89 -15.07 -1.76 -13.88
CA THR A 89 -15.53 -1.63 -15.25
C THR A 89 -15.30 -2.91 -16.03
N THR A 90 -16.02 -3.09 -17.13
CA THR A 90 -15.77 -4.21 -18.06
C THR A 90 -14.40 -4.12 -18.72
N LEU A 91 -13.81 -2.92 -18.80
CA LEU A 91 -12.46 -2.71 -19.29
C LEU A 91 -11.42 -3.38 -18.38
N ASP A 92 -11.60 -3.34 -17.07
CA ASP A 92 -10.68 -3.98 -16.12
C ASP A 92 -10.56 -5.48 -16.37
N LEU A 93 -11.70 -6.15 -16.61
CA LEU A 93 -11.70 -7.58 -16.95
C LEU A 93 -10.92 -7.88 -18.23
N ILE A 94 -11.00 -7.00 -19.23
CA ILE A 94 -10.24 -7.14 -20.48
C ILE A 94 -8.75 -6.99 -20.19
N LEU A 95 -8.35 -6.02 -19.35
CA LEU A 95 -6.95 -5.81 -18.98
C LEU A 95 -6.37 -7.00 -18.20
N ILE A 96 -7.12 -7.57 -17.25
CA ILE A 96 -6.73 -8.79 -16.53
C ILE A 96 -6.61 -9.98 -17.50
N GLN A 97 -7.56 -10.15 -18.41
CA GLN A 97 -7.51 -11.23 -19.40
C GLN A 97 -6.28 -11.09 -20.32
N ARG A 98 -5.97 -9.87 -20.78
CA ARG A 98 -4.77 -9.60 -21.58
C ARG A 98 -3.49 -9.86 -20.80
N HIS A 99 -3.48 -9.62 -19.49
CA HIS A 99 -2.37 -9.99 -18.61
C HIS A 99 -2.17 -11.50 -18.54
N ILE A 100 -3.25 -12.26 -18.28
CA ILE A 100 -3.21 -13.75 -18.21
C ILE A 100 -2.68 -14.35 -19.53
N LEU A 101 -3.06 -13.77 -20.67
CA LEU A 101 -2.60 -14.19 -22.00
C LEU A 101 -1.23 -13.64 -22.37
N ASN A 102 -0.58 -12.88 -21.48
CA ASN A 102 0.70 -12.21 -21.69
C ASN A 102 0.74 -11.26 -22.92
N LEU A 103 -0.43 -10.70 -23.28
CA LEU A 103 -0.56 -9.72 -24.38
C LEU A 103 -0.26 -8.30 -23.90
N THR A 104 -0.60 -8.01 -22.65
CA THR A 104 -0.29 -6.74 -21.98
C THR A 104 0.02 -7.06 -20.52
N PRO A 105 1.29 -7.38 -20.20
CA PRO A 105 1.69 -7.65 -18.82
C PRO A 105 1.53 -6.37 -17.97
N PHE A 106 1.32 -6.56 -16.68
CA PHE A 106 1.15 -5.43 -15.77
C PHE A 106 2.48 -4.73 -15.54
N GLN A 107 2.42 -3.40 -15.43
CA GLN A 107 3.61 -2.57 -15.30
C GLN A 107 4.11 -2.45 -13.85
N ASN A 108 3.25 -2.75 -12.87
CA ASN A 108 3.62 -2.72 -11.46
C ASN A 108 2.92 -3.85 -10.68
N ASN A 109 3.48 -4.18 -9.52
CA ASN A 109 2.99 -5.27 -8.67
C ASN A 109 1.69 -4.90 -7.94
N ALA A 110 1.30 -3.62 -7.85
CA ALA A 110 0.03 -3.22 -7.27
C ALA A 110 -1.16 -3.64 -8.16
N LEU A 111 -1.00 -3.57 -9.49
CA LEU A 111 -1.99 -4.10 -10.44
C LEU A 111 -2.11 -5.63 -10.35
N PHE A 112 -1.01 -6.31 -10.02
CA PHE A 112 -1.05 -7.76 -9.80
C PHE A 112 -1.96 -8.10 -8.61
N ILE A 113 -1.78 -7.39 -7.50
CA ILE A 113 -2.61 -7.54 -6.29
C ILE A 113 -4.06 -7.19 -6.59
N ALA A 114 -4.32 -6.09 -7.31
CA ALA A 114 -5.68 -5.71 -7.68
C ALA A 114 -6.39 -6.79 -8.51
N ALA A 115 -5.66 -7.55 -9.35
CA ALA A 115 -6.23 -8.57 -10.22
C ALA A 115 -6.45 -9.94 -9.56
N ASP A 116 -5.98 -10.14 -8.32
CA ASP A 116 -6.09 -11.39 -7.56
C ASP A 116 -7.34 -11.35 -6.66
N ALA A 117 -8.47 -11.81 -7.20
CA ALA A 117 -9.79 -11.61 -6.57
C ALA A 117 -9.94 -12.40 -5.26
N ASN A 118 -9.32 -13.57 -5.19
CA ASN A 118 -9.38 -14.46 -4.04
C ASN A 118 -8.18 -14.31 -3.09
N PHE A 119 -7.19 -13.50 -3.47
CA PHE A 119 -5.98 -13.21 -2.73
C PHE A 119 -5.09 -14.44 -2.48
N ASP A 120 -4.97 -15.32 -3.47
CA ASP A 120 -4.17 -16.56 -3.38
C ASP A 120 -2.72 -16.43 -3.90
N GLY A 121 -2.35 -15.23 -4.36
CA GLY A 121 -1.06 -14.90 -4.91
C GLY A 121 -0.90 -15.23 -6.39
N LYS A 122 -1.99 -15.56 -7.11
CA LYS A 122 -1.99 -15.87 -8.54
C LYS A 122 -3.11 -15.14 -9.25
N ILE A 123 -2.89 -14.87 -10.54
CA ILE A 123 -3.92 -14.32 -11.42
C ILE A 123 -4.32 -15.39 -12.41
N THR A 124 -5.57 -15.81 -12.35
CA THR A 124 -6.11 -16.93 -13.11
C THR A 124 -7.47 -16.59 -13.69
N ALA A 125 -8.02 -17.53 -14.48
CA ALA A 125 -9.35 -17.37 -15.04
C ALA A 125 -10.45 -17.34 -13.96
N SER A 126 -10.24 -17.89 -12.76
CA SER A 126 -11.25 -17.81 -11.69
C SER A 126 -11.40 -16.38 -11.17
N ASP A 127 -10.33 -15.59 -11.10
CA ASP A 127 -10.39 -14.19 -10.68
C ASP A 127 -11.30 -13.36 -11.59
N LEU A 128 -11.20 -13.57 -12.91
CA LEU A 128 -12.11 -12.98 -13.89
C LEU A 128 -13.57 -13.38 -13.64
N THR A 129 -13.83 -14.62 -13.24
CA THR A 129 -15.20 -15.06 -12.94
C THR A 129 -15.72 -14.42 -11.66
N ASP A 130 -14.88 -14.21 -10.65
CA ASP A 130 -15.28 -13.61 -9.39
C ASP A 130 -15.56 -12.12 -9.57
N PHE A 131 -14.68 -11.36 -10.24
CA PHE A 131 -14.98 -9.96 -10.58
C PHE A 131 -16.22 -9.82 -11.48
N ARG A 132 -16.45 -10.76 -12.41
CA ARG A 132 -17.69 -10.76 -13.21
C ARG A 132 -18.94 -10.95 -12.34
N LYS A 133 -18.91 -11.83 -11.33
CA LYS A 133 -20.02 -11.99 -10.38
C LYS A 133 -20.28 -10.70 -9.59
N ILE A 134 -19.21 -9.97 -9.23
CA ILE A 134 -19.33 -8.67 -8.56
C ILE A 134 -20.00 -7.63 -9.47
N ILE A 135 -19.52 -7.46 -10.70
CA ILE A 135 -20.08 -6.51 -11.68
C ILE A 135 -21.56 -6.82 -11.96
N LEU A 136 -21.91 -8.10 -12.05
CA LEU A 136 -23.29 -8.56 -12.24
C LEU A 136 -24.13 -8.54 -10.95
N GLN A 137 -23.57 -8.09 -9.82
CA GLN A 137 -24.19 -8.06 -8.50
C GLN A 137 -24.75 -9.41 -8.03
N ILE A 138 -24.22 -10.52 -8.56
CA ILE A 138 -24.51 -11.88 -8.09
C ILE A 138 -23.88 -12.06 -6.70
N ASN A 139 -22.66 -11.54 -6.53
CA ASN A 139 -21.97 -11.46 -5.26
C ASN A 139 -21.80 -9.99 -4.88
N GLN A 140 -21.96 -9.67 -3.59
CA GLN A 140 -21.72 -8.31 -3.08
C GLN A 140 -20.28 -8.12 -2.57
N THR A 141 -19.59 -9.21 -2.25
CA THR A 141 -18.23 -9.23 -1.68
C THR A 141 -17.33 -10.20 -2.42
N LEU A 142 -16.03 -9.91 -2.43
CA LEU A 142 -15.01 -10.79 -2.95
C LEU A 142 -14.81 -12.01 -2.04
N PRO A 143 -14.28 -13.13 -2.57
CA PRO A 143 -13.92 -14.30 -1.76
C PRO A 143 -12.97 -13.97 -0.60
N SER A 144 -12.06 -13.02 -0.80
CA SER A 144 -11.13 -12.53 0.23
C SER A 144 -11.79 -11.67 1.32
N ASN A 145 -13.06 -11.29 1.14
CA ASN A 145 -13.81 -10.33 1.95
C ASN A 145 -13.21 -8.92 2.06
N LYS A 146 -12.16 -8.60 1.28
CA LYS A 146 -11.54 -7.27 1.23
C LYS A 146 -11.72 -6.66 -0.15
N SER A 147 -12.24 -5.43 -0.20
CA SER A 147 -12.39 -4.66 -1.44
C SER A 147 -11.17 -3.80 -1.77
N PHE A 148 -10.25 -3.63 -0.83
CA PHE A 148 -9.01 -2.89 -1.02
C PHE A 148 -7.90 -3.37 -0.09
N HIS A 149 -6.65 -3.08 -0.47
CA HIS A 149 -5.46 -3.35 0.32
C HIS A 149 -4.56 -2.11 0.35
N PHE A 150 -3.77 -1.99 1.42
CA PHE A 150 -2.65 -1.04 1.48
C PHE A 150 -1.34 -1.78 1.37
N ALA A 151 -0.39 -1.26 0.59
CA ALA A 151 0.92 -1.88 0.45
C ALA A 151 2.02 -0.83 0.26
N VAL A 152 3.17 -1.00 0.90
CA VAL A 152 4.31 -0.10 0.69
C VAL A 152 4.88 -0.34 -0.69
N LYS A 153 5.13 0.74 -1.43
CA LYS A 153 5.70 0.66 -2.79
C LYS A 153 7.00 -0.15 -2.84
N GLU A 154 7.87 0.03 -1.86
CA GLU A 154 9.14 -0.70 -1.77
C GLU A 154 8.96 -2.19 -1.44
N SER A 155 7.98 -2.54 -0.58
CA SER A 155 7.77 -3.94 -0.18
C SER A 155 7.24 -4.77 -1.35
N ILE A 156 6.30 -4.24 -2.13
CA ILE A 156 5.69 -4.97 -3.25
C ILE A 156 6.68 -5.24 -4.38
N LEU A 157 7.73 -4.43 -4.56
CA LEU A 157 8.76 -4.67 -5.58
C LEU A 157 9.58 -5.95 -5.31
N THR A 158 9.70 -6.34 -4.04
CA THR A 158 10.51 -7.50 -3.63
C THR A 158 9.75 -8.83 -3.68
N ASN A 159 8.43 -8.81 -3.46
CA ASN A 159 7.60 -10.02 -3.51
C ASN A 159 6.13 -9.70 -3.87
N PRO A 160 5.73 -9.86 -5.15
CA PRO A 160 4.37 -9.55 -5.60
C PRO A 160 3.28 -10.46 -5.04
N THR A 161 3.62 -11.71 -4.68
CA THR A 161 2.65 -12.77 -4.38
C THR A 161 2.52 -13.10 -2.90
N HIS A 162 3.36 -12.52 -2.06
CA HIS A 162 3.34 -12.63 -0.59
C HIS A 162 3.81 -11.30 0.00
N PHE A 163 2.93 -10.29 0.00
CA PHE A 163 3.15 -9.11 0.83
C PHE A 163 2.49 -9.36 2.19
N ASN A 164 3.15 -8.95 3.28
CA ASN A 164 2.52 -9.01 4.59
C ASN A 164 1.31 -8.07 4.57
N GLU A 165 0.09 -8.62 4.58
CA GLU A 165 -1.18 -7.89 4.71
C GLU A 165 -1.34 -7.20 6.07
N THR A 166 -0.26 -6.78 6.69
CA THR A 166 -0.40 -6.04 7.92
C THR A 166 -0.79 -4.63 7.51
N ASN A 167 -2.05 -4.27 7.78
CA ASN A 167 -2.53 -2.88 7.90
C ASN A 167 -1.75 -2.08 8.95
N VAL A 168 -0.60 -2.59 9.42
CA VAL A 168 0.30 -2.00 10.39
C VAL A 168 1.68 -2.09 9.75
N LEU A 169 2.11 -0.98 9.18
CA LEU A 169 3.48 -0.81 8.74
C LEU A 169 4.32 -0.46 9.94
N LEU A 170 5.29 -1.31 10.27
CA LEU A 170 6.44 -0.83 11.03
C LEU A 170 7.16 0.13 10.07
N LEU A 171 7.32 1.39 10.47
CA LEU A 171 8.08 2.39 9.70
C LEU A 171 9.43 2.68 10.39
N PRO A 172 10.42 1.76 10.49
CA PRO A 172 11.68 2.08 11.15
C PRO A 172 12.88 2.23 10.21
N PHE A 173 12.74 2.14 8.88
CA PHE A 173 13.92 1.94 8.00
C PHE A 173 13.83 2.56 6.60
N ILE A 174 13.00 3.57 6.36
CA ILE A 174 12.97 4.21 5.04
C ILE A 174 13.99 5.36 5.06
N LYS A 175 15.06 5.19 4.27
CA LYS A 175 16.18 6.15 4.11
C LYS A 175 15.75 7.44 3.37
N ASN A 176 14.47 7.57 3.06
CA ASN A 176 13.91 8.60 2.20
C ASN A 176 12.95 9.47 3.00
N ASP A 177 12.94 10.76 2.73
CA ASP A 177 12.05 11.77 3.32
C ASP A 177 10.55 11.51 3.01
N GLU A 178 10.25 10.48 2.21
CA GLU A 178 8.91 10.14 1.75
C GLU A 178 8.69 8.62 1.75
N VAL A 179 7.56 8.21 2.32
CA VAL A 179 7.05 6.83 2.31
C VAL A 179 5.83 6.78 1.40
N VAL A 180 5.94 6.03 0.31
CA VAL A 180 4.83 5.86 -0.65
C VAL A 180 4.08 4.56 -0.36
N VAL A 181 2.78 4.69 -0.12
CA VAL A 181 1.85 3.58 0.11
C VAL A 181 0.84 3.54 -1.03
N TYR A 182 0.63 2.36 -1.59
CA TYR A 182 -0.44 2.12 -2.54
C TYR A 182 -1.75 1.86 -1.82
N TYR A 183 -2.80 2.57 -2.22
CA TYR A 183 -4.20 2.17 -2.02
C TYR A 183 -4.62 1.34 -3.23
N ILE A 184 -4.81 0.03 -3.03
CA ILE A 184 -5.08 -0.93 -4.10
C ILE A 184 -6.56 -1.29 -4.01
N ASN A 185 -7.34 -0.83 -4.98
CA ASN A 185 -8.74 -1.20 -5.09
C ASN A 185 -8.86 -2.50 -5.91
N MET A 186 -9.52 -3.51 -5.34
CA MET A 186 -9.55 -4.83 -5.95
C MET A 186 -10.37 -4.82 -7.24
N GLY A 187 -9.74 -5.32 -8.29
CA GLY A 187 -10.23 -5.42 -9.67
C GLY A 187 -10.16 -4.12 -10.47
N ASN A 188 -9.74 -2.99 -9.89
CA ASN A 188 -9.51 -1.76 -10.66
C ASN A 188 -8.10 -1.78 -11.29
N ILE A 189 -8.02 -1.84 -12.62
CA ILE A 189 -6.79 -2.02 -13.39
C ILE A 189 -6.58 -0.87 -14.40
N ASN A 190 -7.60 -0.05 -14.64
CA ASN A 190 -7.54 1.10 -15.54
C ASN A 190 -6.90 2.35 -14.94
#